data_AF-A0A7X5V5U6-F1
#
_entry.id   AF-A0A7X5V5U6-F1
#
_cell.length_a   1.000
_cell.length_b   1.000
_cell.length_c   1.000
_cell.angle_alpha   90.00
_cell.angle_beta   90.00
_cell.angle_gamma   90.00
#
_symmetry.space_group_name_H-M   'P 1'
#
loop_
_entity.id
_entity.type
_entity.pdbx_description
1 polymer ?
#
loop_
_entity_poly.entity_id
_entity_poly.type
_entity_poly.pdbx_seq_one_letter_code
_entity_poly.pdbx_strand_id
1 'polypeptide(L)' 'MNDELIDAAVAVLNPQWVGDRLFGDVAAALVTDAGNVYVGVCIDTASGTGFCAEHAAIAAMVTARSAA' A
#
# COMPACT_ATOMS: atom_id res chain seq x y z
N MET A 1 -12.90 -12.37 -5.70
CA MET A 1 -12.69 -11.80 -4.35
C MET A 1 -11.21 -11.75 -3.95
N ASN A 2 -10.47 -12.85 -3.82
CA ASN A 2 -9.02 -12.74 -3.56
C ASN A 2 -8.28 -12.17 -4.78
N ASP A 3 -8.61 -12.67 -5.98
CA ASP A 3 -7.98 -12.21 -7.22
C ASP A 3 -8.18 -10.71 -7.47
N GLU A 4 -9.37 -10.17 -7.19
CA GLU A 4 -9.65 -8.72 -7.35
C GLU A 4 -8.82 -7.85 -6.40
N LEU A 5 -8.56 -8.32 -5.17
CA LEU A 5 -7.72 -7.61 -4.21
C LEU A 5 -6.23 -7.72 -4.58
N ILE A 6 -5.81 -8.88 -5.09
CA ILE A 6 -4.48 -9.07 -5.64
C ILE A 6 -4.27 -8.14 -6.84
N ASP A 7 -5.23 -8.08 -7.77
CA ASP A 7 -5.18 -7.20 -8.94
C ASP A 7 -5.13 -5.72 -8.53
N ALA A 8 -5.90 -5.31 -7.52
CA ALA A 8 -5.86 -3.95 -6.98
C ALA A 8 -4.49 -3.60 -6.36
N ALA A 9 -3.87 -4.53 -5.64
CA ALA A 9 -2.52 -4.33 -5.11
C ALA A 9 -1.48 -4.26 -6.23
N VAL A 10 -1.54 -5.18 -7.19
CA VAL A 10 -0.62 -5.22 -8.35
C VAL A 10 -0.73 -3.94 -9.18
N ALA A 11 -1.93 -3.40 -9.36
CA ALA A 11 -2.16 -2.19 -10.15
C ALA A 11 -1.45 -0.94 -9.62
N VAL A 12 -1.10 -0.90 -8.32
CA VAL A 12 -0.38 0.23 -7.72
C VAL A 12 1.12 0.00 -7.55
N LEU A 13 1.63 -1.18 -7.90
CA LEU A 13 3.06 -1.43 -7.93
C LEU A 13 3.73 -0.39 -8.83
N ASN A 14 4.72 0.29 -8.28
CA ASN A 14 5.53 1.25 -9.01
C ASN A 14 6.96 1.15 -8.48
N PRO A 15 7.71 0.10 -8.85
CA PRO A 15 9.06 -0.11 -8.36
C PRO A 15 9.97 1.04 -8.81
N GLN A 16 10.58 1.74 -7.86
CA GLN A 16 11.48 2.86 -8.10
C GLN A 16 12.78 2.64 -7.34
N TRP A 17 13.91 2.82 -8.02
CA TRP A 17 15.22 2.85 -7.39
C TRP A 17 15.59 4.29 -7.02
N VAL A 18 15.96 4.51 -5.76
CA VAL A 18 16.56 5.78 -5.31
C VAL A 18 17.86 5.45 -4.60
N GLY A 19 18.98 5.72 -5.28
CA GLY A 19 20.29 5.28 -4.82
C GLY A 19 20.42 3.75 -4.84
N ASP A 20 20.73 3.17 -3.70
CA ASP A 20 20.88 1.72 -3.48
C ASP A 20 19.63 1.03 -2.94
N ARG A 21 18.50 1.74 -2.89
CA ARG A 21 17.24 1.27 -2.29
C ARG A 21 16.12 1.18 -3.30
N LEU A 22 15.29 0.15 -3.14
CA LEU A 22 14.10 -0.12 -3.94
C LEU A 22 12.85 0.21 -3.12
N PHE A 23 11.91 0.92 -3.75
CA PHE A 23 10.65 1.34 -3.16
C PHE A 23 9.52 0.95 -4.09
N GLY A 24 8.31 0.78 -3.58
CA GLY A 24 7.14 0.57 -4.42
C GLY A 24 7.03 -0.81 -5.08
N ASP A 25 7.87 -1.77 -4.69
CA ASP A 25 7.95 -3.13 -5.23
C ASP A 25 7.08 -4.14 -4.46
N VAL A 26 6.65 -3.78 -3.25
CA VAL A 26 5.62 -4.50 -2.49
C VAL A 26 4.38 -3.62 -2.40
N ALA A 27 3.22 -4.19 -2.69
CA ALA A 27 1.93 -3.53 -2.59
C ALA A 27 0.96 -4.35 -1.75
N ALA A 28 -0.03 -3.67 -1.17
CA ALA A 28 -1.10 -4.28 -0.40
C ALA A 28 -2.44 -3.62 -0.73
N ALA A 29 -3.50 -4.44 -0.69
CA ALA A 29 -4.89 -3.99 -0.76
C ALA A 29 -5.61 -4.35 0.53
N LEU A 30 -6.29 -3.38 1.13
CA LEU A 30 -7.10 -3.49 2.32
C LEU A 30 -8.56 -3.28 1.93
N VAL A 31 -9.44 -4.23 2.26
CA VAL A 31 -10.88 -4.11 2.07
C VAL A 31 -11.58 -3.92 3.41
N THR A 32 -12.53 -2.98 3.48
CA THR A 32 -13.38 -2.77 4.66
C THR A 32 -14.62 -3.67 4.60
N ASP A 33 -15.35 -3.77 5.71
CA ASP A 33 -16.65 -4.45 5.77
C ASP A 33 -17.70 -3.82 4.83
N ALA A 34 -17.65 -2.51 4.64
CA ALA A 34 -18.44 -1.75 3.66
C ALA A 34 -18.00 -1.98 2.20
N GLY A 35 -16.95 -2.76 1.95
CA GLY A 35 -16.45 -3.08 0.61
C GLY A 35 -15.54 -2.01 -0.02
N ASN A 36 -15.11 -0.99 0.73
CA ASN A 36 -14.15 -0.02 0.22
C ASN A 36 -12.75 -0.64 0.15
N VAL A 37 -12.03 -0.39 -0.95
CA VAL A 37 -10.67 -0.89 -1.15
C VAL A 37 -9.68 0.26 -1.06
N TYR A 38 -8.67 0.10 -0.21
CA TYR A 38 -7.55 1.03 -0.03
C TYR A 38 -6.25 0.32 -0.34
N VAL A 39 -5.38 0.99 -1.05
CA VAL A 39 -4.14 0.41 -1.57
C VAL A 39 -2.95 1.26 -1.13
N GLY A 40 -1.81 0.60 -1.00
CA GLY A 40 -0.56 1.25 -0.61
C GLY A 40 0.64 0.44 -1.06
N VAL A 41 1.80 1.10 -1.07
CA VAL A 41 3.08 0.49 -1.45
C VAL A 41 4.12 0.69 -0.35
N CYS A 42 5.14 -0.16 -0.34
CA CYS A 42 6.26 -0.05 0.59
C CYS A 42 7.14 1.18 0.28
N ILE A 43 7.75 1.71 1.33
CA ILE A 43 8.82 2.71 1.26
C ILE A 43 9.98 2.21 2.12
N ASP A 44 11.21 2.20 1.60
CA ASP A 44 12.42 1.82 2.34
C ASP A 44 13.45 2.95 2.42
N THR A 45 13.31 3.88 3.37
CA THR A 45 14.29 4.96 3.57
C THR A 45 15.33 4.61 4.64
N ALA A 46 16.55 5.16 4.49
CA ALA A 46 17.61 5.02 5.50
C ALA A 46 17.33 5.78 6.82
N SER A 47 16.37 6.70 6.82
CA SER A 47 16.13 7.64 7.91
C SER A 47 15.03 7.20 8.89
N GLY A 48 14.69 5.90 8.92
CA GLY A 48 13.64 5.36 9.79
C GLY A 48 12.21 5.76 9.39
N THR A 49 12.03 6.36 8.21
CA THR A 49 10.71 6.70 7.66
C THR A 49 10.20 5.65 6.68
N GLY A 50 10.87 4.49 6.59
CA GLY A 50 10.41 3.35 5.82
C GLY A 50 9.23 2.65 6.48
N PHE A 51 8.33 2.11 5.67
CA PHE A 51 7.16 1.36 6.11
C PHE A 51 6.71 0.33 5.07
N CYS A 52 6.05 -0.72 5.56
CA CYS A 52 5.50 -1.78 4.71
C CYS A 52 4.25 -1.31 3.96
N ALA A 53 3.88 -2.02 2.90
CA ALA A 53 2.74 -1.69 2.06
C ALA A 53 1.40 -1.72 2.82
N GLU A 54 1.26 -2.59 3.81
CA GLU A 54 0.08 -2.73 4.66
C GLU A 54 -0.13 -1.47 5.52
N HIS A 55 0.94 -0.93 6.08
CA HIS A 55 0.89 0.34 6.81
C HIS A 55 0.43 1.48 5.90
N ALA A 56 0.90 1.50 4.65
CA ALA A 56 0.50 2.50 3.66
C ALA A 56 -0.99 2.39 3.30
N ALA A 57 -1.49 1.16 3.08
CA ALA A 57 -2.91 0.91 2.79
C ALA A 57 -3.82 1.34 3.96
N ILE A 58 -3.42 1.06 5.21
CA ILE A 58 -4.12 1.52 6.41
C ILE A 58 -4.08 3.05 6.51
N ALA A 59 -2.93 3.67 6.26
CA ALA A 59 -2.80 5.12 6.29
C ALA A 59 -3.68 5.80 5.23
N ALA A 60 -3.79 5.22 4.03
CA ALA A 60 -4.68 5.69 2.98
C ALA A 60 -6.16 5.59 3.40
N MET A 61 -6.55 4.47 4.01
CA MET A 61 -7.89 4.26 4.57
C MET A 61 -8.24 5.31 5.64
N VAL A 62 -7.37 5.50 6.64
CA VAL A 62 -7.57 6.52 7.69
C VAL A 62 -7.64 7.94 7.10
N THR A 63 -6.80 8.24 6.11
CA THR A 63 -6.78 9.54 5.41
C THR A 63 -8.06 9.80 4.65
N ALA A 64 -8.64 8.77 4.02
CA ALA A 64 -9.91 8.85 3.31
C ALA A 64 -11.12 9.06 4.25
N ARG A 65 -10.90 9.10 5.57
CA ARG A 65 -11.93 9.24 6.62
C ARG A 65 -12.98 8.14 6.57
N SER A 66 -12.56 6.95 6.16
CA SER A 66 -13.40 5.77 6.25
C SER A 66 -13.75 5.56 7.72
N ALA A 67 -14.97 5.93 8.09
CA ALA A 67 -15.53 5.49 9.36
C ALA A 67 -15.54 3.96 9.32
N ALA A 68 -14.95 3.35 10.33
CA ALA A 68 -15.20 1.94 10.63
C ALA A 68 -16.71 1.73 10.84
#